data_AF-A0A6B3F9K7-F1
#
_entry.id   AF-A0A6B3F9K7-F1
#
_cell.length_a   1.000
_cell.length_b   1.000
_cell.length_c   1.000
_cell.angle_alpha   90.00
_cell.angle_beta   90.00
_cell.angle_gamma   90.00
#
_symmetry.space_group_name_H-M   'P 1'
#
loop_
_entity.id
_entity.type
_entity.pdbx_description
1 polymer ?
#
loop_
_entity_poly.entity_id
_entity_poly.type
_entity_poly.pdbx_seq_one_letter_code
_entity_poly.pdbx_strand_id
1 'polypeptide(L)' 'TVLCVLTHDARFDVPLLARALRLPVAYVGAMGSRRTHEDRLRRLRAEGLTEPELARLRSPIGLDLGARTPEETALSIVAE' A
#
# COMPACT_ATOMS: atom_id res chain seq x y z
N THR A 1 -7.22 0.53 -13.89
CA THR A 1 -5.94 1.12 -13.44
C THR A 1 -5.52 0.50 -12.13
N VAL A 2 -4.24 0.14 -12.01
CA VAL A 2 -3.60 -0.47 -10.84
C VAL A 2 -2.48 0.46 -10.39
N LEU A 3 -2.35 0.71 -9.09
CA LEU A 3 -1.30 1.57 -8.52
C LEU A 3 -0.45 0.78 -7.52
N CYS A 4 0.86 0.75 -7.75
CA CYS A 4 1.84 0.15 -6.85
C CYS A 4 2.77 1.24 -6.31
N VAL A 5 2.74 1.47 -5.00
CA VAL A 5 3.55 2.48 -4.32
C VAL A 5 4.78 1.79 -3.74
N LEU A 6 5.94 2.02 -4.40
CA LEU A 6 7.21 1.35 -4.09
C LEU A 6 8.19 2.26 -3.32
N THR A 7 7.68 3.35 -2.74
CA THR A 7 8.43 4.24 -1.85
C THR A 7 8.00 4.02 -0.39
N HIS A 8 8.93 4.27 0.53
CA HIS A 8 8.69 4.26 1.98
C HIS A 8 8.85 5.65 2.61
N ASP A 9 9.08 6.69 1.81
CA ASP A 9 9.20 8.06 2.32
C ASP A 9 7.79 8.68 2.48
N ALA A 10 7.46 8.93 3.74
CA ALA A 10 6.23 9.54 4.23
C ALA A 10 5.78 10.78 3.49
N ARG A 11 6.77 11.59 3.07
CA ARG A 11 6.55 12.87 2.40
C ARG A 11 5.86 12.68 1.04
N PHE A 12 6.01 11.50 0.45
CA PHE A 12 5.45 11.16 -0.84
C PHE A 12 4.35 10.12 -0.75
N ASP A 13 4.52 9.06 0.04
CA ASP A 13 3.55 7.95 0.05
C ASP A 13 2.21 8.35 0.69
N VAL A 14 2.22 9.10 1.79
CA VAL A 14 1.01 9.57 2.47
C VAL A 14 0.12 10.44 1.57
N PRO A 15 0.59 11.57 0.99
CA PRO A 15 -0.28 12.40 0.14
C PRO A 15 -0.74 11.68 -1.12
N LEU A 16 0.10 10.81 -1.69
CA LEU A 16 -0.28 9.99 -2.85
C LEU A 16 -1.41 9.01 -2.49
N LEU A 17 -1.26 8.26 -1.39
CA LEU A 17 -2.24 7.26 -0.94
C LEU A 17 -3.55 7.91 -0.51
N ALA A 18 -3.50 9.06 0.17
CA ALA A 18 -4.67 9.84 0.55
C ALA A 18 -5.53 10.25 -0.67
N ARG A 19 -4.89 10.47 -1.82
CA ARG A 19 -5.59 10.72 -3.09
C ARG A 19 -6.03 9.41 -3.75
N ALA A 20 -5.13 8.44 -3.88
CA ALA A 20 -5.35 7.19 -4.61
C ALA A 20 -6.52 6.37 -4.04
N LEU A 21 -6.64 6.28 -2.72
CA LEU A 21 -7.70 5.51 -2.03
C LEU A 21 -9.11 6.09 -2.22
N ARG A 22 -9.22 7.30 -2.79
CA ARG A 22 -10.49 7.96 -3.14
C ARG A 22 -10.80 7.91 -4.63
N LEU A 23 -9.89 7.37 -5.45
CA LEU A 23 -10.09 7.24 -6.88
C LEU A 23 -10.81 5.92 -7.22
N PRO A 24 -11.52 5.85 -8.36
CA PRO A 24 -12.12 4.62 -8.87
C PRO A 24 -11.06 3.74 -9.57
N VAL A 25 -9.99 3.39 -8.85
CA VAL A 25 -8.95 2.45 -9.32
C VAL A 25 -9.20 1.05 -8.79
N ALA A 26 -8.78 0.05 -9.56
CA ALA A 26 -9.03 -1.37 -9.24
C ALA A 26 -8.18 -1.86 -8.06
N TYR A 27 -7.00 -1.26 -7.87
CA TYR A 27 -6.03 -1.71 -6.88
C TYR A 27 -5.12 -0.57 -6.43
N VAL A 28 -4.85 -0.52 -5.12
CA VAL A 28 -3.86 0.36 -4.50
C VAL A 28 -3.02 -0.46 -3.54
N GLY A 29 -1.79 -0.75 -3.95
CA GLY A 29 -0.84 -1.51 -3.15
C GLY A 29 0.33 -0.64 -2.69
N ALA A 30 0.85 -0.90 -1.49
CA ALA A 30 1.99 -0.18 -0.97
C ALA A 30 3.02 -1.11 -0.33
N MET A 31 4.26 -1.04 -0.81
CA MET A 31 5.38 -1.82 -0.30
C MET A 31 5.76 -1.36 1.10
N GLY A 32 6.30 -2.28 1.90
CA GLY A 32 6.85 -1.98 3.22
C GLY A 32 6.73 -3.18 4.16
N SER A 33 7.52 -3.17 5.23
CA SER A 33 7.38 -4.15 6.31
C SER A 33 6.05 -3.97 7.07
N ARG A 34 5.65 -4.96 7.86
CA ARG A 34 4.48 -4.84 8.77
C ARG A 34 4.56 -3.57 9.65
N ARG A 35 5.74 -3.26 10.18
CA ARG A 35 5.98 -2.01 10.94
C ARG A 35 5.74 -0.75 10.11
N THR A 36 6.15 -0.76 8.84
CA THR A 36 5.94 0.38 7.92
C THR A 36 4.46 0.54 7.59
N HIS A 37 3.75 -0.58 7.40
CA HIS A 37 2.30 -0.58 7.19
C HIS A 37 1.53 0.06 8.36
N GLU A 38 1.82 -0.34 9.60
CA GLU A 38 1.17 0.22 10.79
C GLU A 38 1.40 1.73 10.92
N ASP A 39 2.63 2.17 10.67
CA ASP A 39 2.98 3.60 10.69
C ASP A 39 2.26 4.39 9.61
N ARG A 40 2.18 3.83 8.40
CA ARG A 40 1.44 4.40 7.27
C ARG A 40 -0.05 4.51 7.58
N LEU A 41 -0.69 3.47 8.14
CA LEU A 41 -2.10 3.53 8.52
C LEU A 41 -2.36 4.63 9.56
N ARG A 42 -1.48 4.78 10.56
CA ARG A 42 -1.60 5.84 11.56
C ARG A 42 -1.57 7.22 10.94
N ARG A 43 -0.67 7.46 9.98
CA ARG A 43 -0.54 8.74 9.26
C ARG A 43 -1.73 9.01 8.36
N LEU A 44 -2.19 8.01 7.61
CA LEU A 44 -3.36 8.16 6.75
C LEU A 44 -4.65 8.42 7.55
N ARG A 45 -4.80 7.83 8.75
CA ARG A 45 -5.88 8.20 9.68
C ARG A 45 -5.76 9.66 10.13
N ALA A 46 -4.54 10.14 10.41
CA ALA A 46 -4.32 11.54 10.76
C ALA A 46 -4.65 12.51 9.60
N GLU A 47 -4.52 12.05 8.35
CA GLU A 47 -4.99 12.75 7.13
C GLU A 47 -6.52 12.62 6.89
N GLY A 48 -7.25 12.02 7.82
CA GLY A 48 -8.71 11.91 7.78
C GLY A 48 -9.24 10.81 6.86
N LEU A 49 -8.45 9.78 6.54
CA LEU A 49 -8.97 8.62 5.84
C LEU A 49 -9.82 7.76 6.77
N THR A 50 -10.95 7.32 6.25
CA THR A 50 -11.92 6.46 6.92
C THR A 50 -11.52 5.00 6.81
N GLU A 51 -12.00 4.14 7.71
CA GLU A 51 -11.71 2.69 7.64
C GLU A 51 -12.14 2.05 6.31
N PRO A 52 -13.28 2.40 5.67
CA PRO A 52 -13.61 1.91 4.33
C PRO A 52 -12.61 2.33 3.24
N GLU A 53 -12.06 3.54 3.30
CA GLU A 53 -11.01 3.98 2.36
C GLU A 53 -9.70 3.23 2.62
N LEU A 54 -9.33 3.04 3.89
CA LEU A 54 -8.12 2.32 4.29
C LEU A 54 -8.21 0.82 3.97
N ALA A 55 -9.38 0.21 4.04
CA ALA A 55 -9.60 -1.19 3.70
C ALA A 55 -9.30 -1.52 2.22
N ARG A 56 -9.24 -0.50 1.35
CA ARG A 56 -8.83 -0.65 -0.05
C ARG A 56 -7.32 -0.76 -0.24
N LEU A 57 -6.52 -0.43 0.78
CA LEU A 57 -5.07 -0.46 0.72
C LEU A 57 -4.53 -1.89 0.91
N ARG A 58 -3.74 -2.36 -0.05
CA ARG A 58 -3.01 -3.64 0.04
C ARG A 58 -1.59 -3.39 0.53
N SER A 59 -1.34 -3.60 1.81
CA SER A 59 -0.07 -3.25 2.45
C SER A 59 0.18 -4.20 3.64
N PRO A 60 1.33 -4.88 3.72
CA PRO A 60 2.35 -5.02 2.68
C PRO A 60 1.75 -5.52 1.36
N ILE A 61 2.24 -4.97 0.24
CA ILE A 61 1.76 -5.31 -1.10
C ILE A 61 2.12 -6.76 -1.47
N GLY A 62 1.21 -7.45 -2.14
CA GLY A 62 1.40 -8.82 -2.62
C GLY A 62 1.02 -9.90 -1.60
N LEU A 63 0.82 -11.12 -2.09
CA LEU A 63 0.51 -12.29 -1.26
C LEU A 63 1.67 -12.67 -0.33
N ASP A 64 1.37 -13.19 0.86
CA ASP A 64 2.36 -13.68 1.81
C ASP A 64 2.88 -15.07 1.40
N LEU A 65 3.72 -15.10 0.36
CA LEU A 65 4.34 -16.31 -0.19
C LEU A 65 5.72 -16.60 0.43
N GLY A 66 6.15 -15.80 1.41
CA GLY A 66 7.50 -15.89 1.99
C GLY A 66 8.61 -15.40 1.05
N ALA A 67 8.30 -14.48 0.14
CA ALA A 67 9.25 -13.91 -0.82
C ALA A 67 10.49 -13.29 -0.15
N ARG A 68 11.66 -13.54 -0.74
CA ARG A 68 12.98 -13.09 -0.30
C ARG A 68 13.75 -12.35 -1.38
N THR A 69 13.44 -12.59 -2.66
CA THR A 69 14.03 -11.86 -3.78
C THR A 69 13.07 -10.82 -4.38
N PRO A 70 13.59 -9.84 -5.15
CA PRO A 70 12.75 -8.91 -5.89
C PRO A 70 11.80 -9.60 -6.87
N GLU A 71 12.23 -10.68 -7.53
CA GLU A 71 11.42 -11.44 -8.49
C GLU A 71 10.27 -12.17 -7.79
N GLU A 72 10.55 -12.78 -6.63
CA GLU A 72 9.51 -13.42 -5.80
C GLU A 72 8.52 -12.37 -5.27
N THR A 73 9.00 -11.18 -4.92
CA THR A 73 8.13 -10.05 -4.53
C THR A 73 7.28 -9.57 -5.69
N ALA A 74 7.84 -9.45 -6.88
CA ALA A 74 7.09 -9.07 -8.08
C ALA A 74 6.00 -10.10 -8.39
N LEU A 75 6.33 -11.39 -8.29
CA LEU A 75 5.37 -12.48 -8.48
C LEU A 75 4.24 -12.41 -7.44
N SER A 76 4.55 -12.15 -6.16
CA SER A 76 3.52 -12.05 -5.13
C SER A 76 2.58 -10.86 -5.33
N ILE A 77 3.08 -9.75 -5.88
CA ILE A 77 2.28 -8.56 -6.24
C ILE A 77 1.37 -8.86 -7.43
N VAL A 78 1.87 -9.52 -8.47
CA VAL A 78 1.07 -9.86 -9.67
C VAL A 78 0.00 -10.90 -9.36
N ALA A 79 0.23 -11.76 -8.36
CA ALA A 79 -0.70 -12.80 -7.94
C ALA A 79 -1.85 -12.29 -7.02
N GLU A 80 -1.71 -11.10 -6.45
CA GLU A 80 -2.71 -10.47 -5.58
C GLU A 80 -3.78 -9.70 -6.36
#